data_AF-A0A3G8ZNE6-F1
#
_entry.id   AF-A0A3G8ZNE6-F1
#
_cell.length_a   1.000
_cell.length_b   1.000
_cell.length_c   1.000
_cell.angle_alpha   90.00
_cell.angle_beta   90.00
_cell.angle_gamma   90.00
#
_symmetry.space_group_name_H-M   'P 1'
#
loop_
_entity.id
_entity.type
_entity.pdbx_description
1 polymer ?
#
loop_
_entity_poly.entity_id
_entity_poly.type
_entity_poly.pdbx_seq_one_letter_code
_entity_poly.pdbx_strand_id
1 'polypeptide(L)'
;MAHALPIVVINGPNLNMLGLREPDVYGSATLGDIEKLCTATASAHSQHVVFFQSNHEGALIDRIQQARTDAAAIVINPAGYSHTSVALRDALAAADVPVVEVHISNIHRREDFRHHSFVSAVSVGVIAGLGIQGYAAALTFLCASLVAPRTPDPVQSESEPGLPALAATDRGLRS
;
A
#
# COMPACT_ATOMS: atom_id res chain seq x y z
N MET A 1 13.93 -5.37 27.48
CA MET A 1 13.08 -4.34 26.87
C MET A 1 12.42 -4.95 25.66
N ALA A 2 11.10 -4.81 25.49
CA ALA A 2 10.45 -5.28 24.26
C ALA A 2 10.97 -4.41 23.11
N HIS A 3 11.58 -5.04 22.10
CA HIS A 3 11.92 -4.33 20.87
C HIS A 3 10.61 -3.90 20.18
N ALA A 4 10.54 -2.65 19.73
CA ALA A 4 9.43 -2.20 18.89
C ALA A 4 9.34 -3.10 17.65
N LEU A 5 8.13 -3.46 17.22
CA LEU A 5 7.95 -4.28 16.02
C LEU A 5 8.51 -3.56 14.77
N PRO A 6 9.10 -4.28 13.80
CA PRO A 6 9.64 -3.69 12.58
C PRO A 6 8.58 -3.08 11.67
N ILE A 7 9.02 -2.22 10.75
CA ILE A 7 8.24 -1.91 9.55
C ILE A 7 8.62 -2.94 8.47
N VAL A 8 7.62 -3.58 7.86
CA VAL A 8 7.88 -4.59 6.82
C VAL A 8 7.80 -3.91 5.45
N VAL A 9 8.86 -4.04 4.66
CA VAL A 9 8.92 -3.57 3.28
C VAL A 9 8.70 -4.75 2.34
N ILE A 10 7.58 -4.74 1.62
CA ILE A 10 7.14 -5.83 0.74
C ILE A 10 7.21 -5.39 -0.72
N ASN A 11 7.89 -6.17 -1.55
CA ASN A 11 8.09 -5.89 -2.96
C ASN A 11 7.54 -7.02 -3.83
N GLY A 12 6.67 -6.65 -4.76
CA GLY A 12 6.00 -7.54 -5.68
C GLY A 12 6.89 -8.00 -6.83
N PRO A 13 6.26 -8.54 -7.89
CA PRO A 13 6.96 -9.23 -8.95
C PRO A 13 7.84 -8.31 -9.78
N ASN A 14 8.92 -8.89 -10.31
CA ASN A 14 9.92 -8.29 -11.19
C ASN A 14 10.80 -7.20 -10.57
N LEU A 15 10.55 -6.76 -9.33
CA LEU A 15 11.39 -5.76 -8.67
C LEU A 15 12.80 -6.30 -8.35
N ASN A 16 12.98 -7.61 -8.27
CA ASN A 16 14.30 -8.24 -8.20
C ASN A 16 15.16 -8.02 -9.46
N MET A 17 14.57 -7.57 -10.57
CA MET A 17 15.27 -7.31 -11.83
C MET A 17 15.72 -5.84 -11.98
N LEU A 18 15.48 -4.99 -10.97
CA LEU A 18 15.94 -3.61 -10.96
C LEU A 18 17.47 -3.53 -11.11
N GLY A 19 17.94 -2.56 -11.89
CA GLY A 19 19.36 -2.38 -12.23
C GLY A 19 19.90 -3.35 -13.30
N LEU A 20 19.12 -4.35 -13.72
CA LEU A 20 19.51 -5.30 -14.78
C LEU A 20 18.86 -5.03 -16.14
N ARG A 21 17.77 -4.26 -16.18
CA ARG A 21 17.02 -3.89 -17.40
C ARG A 21 16.87 -2.38 -17.53
N GLU A 22 17.09 -1.88 -18.74
CA GLU A 22 16.75 -0.51 -19.20
C GLU A 22 17.05 0.61 -18.17
N PRO A 23 18.35 0.87 -17.88
CA PRO A 23 18.75 1.87 -16.88
C PRO A 23 18.18 3.27 -17.15
N ASP A 24 17.95 3.59 -18.42
CA ASP A 24 17.43 4.89 -18.86
C ASP A 24 15.96 5.12 -18.48
N VAL A 25 15.19 4.04 -18.23
CA VAL A 25 13.76 4.10 -17.92
C VAL A 25 13.49 3.98 -16.41
N TYR A 26 14.23 3.11 -15.73
CA TYR A 26 13.98 2.77 -14.32
C TYR A 26 15.08 3.25 -13.36
N GLY A 27 16.15 3.85 -13.89
CA GLY A 27 17.35 4.20 -13.14
C GLY A 27 18.26 2.99 -12.91
N SER A 28 19.48 3.25 -12.44
CA SER A 28 20.48 2.23 -12.14
C SER A 28 20.33 1.61 -10.74
N ALA A 29 19.34 2.04 -9.96
CA ALA A 29 19.15 1.56 -8.60
C ALA A 29 18.69 0.11 -8.61
N THR A 30 19.33 -0.71 -7.78
CA THR A 30 18.98 -2.12 -7.58
C THR A 30 18.00 -2.28 -6.42
N LEU A 31 17.40 -3.47 -6.30
CA LEU A 31 16.60 -3.81 -5.11
C LEU A 31 17.44 -3.72 -3.82
N GLY A 32 18.73 -4.07 -3.88
CA GLY A 32 19.65 -3.92 -2.75
C GLY A 32 19.92 -2.47 -2.36
N ASP A 33 19.86 -1.53 -3.31
CA ASP A 33 19.98 -0.10 -3.00
C ASP A 33 18.72 0.43 -2.30
N ILE A 34 17.55 -0.07 -2.70
CA ILE A 34 16.29 0.20 -1.99
C ILE A 34 16.36 -0.32 -0.56
N GLU A 35 16.83 -1.56 -0.35
CA GLU A 35 16.97 -2.14 1.00
C GLU A 35 17.90 -1.32 1.89
N LYS A 36 19.06 -0.89 1.37
CA LYS A 36 20.00 -0.01 2.09
C LYS A 36 19.35 1.33 2.43
N LEU A 37 18.64 1.95 1.48
CA LEU A 37 17.93 3.21 1.70
C LEU A 37 16.87 3.06 2.81
N CYS A 38 16.06 2.01 2.75
CA CYS A 38 15.04 1.72 3.75
C CYS A 38 15.64 1.52 5.14
N THR A 39 16.71 0.74 5.23
CA THR A 39 17.41 0.44 6.49
C THR A 39 18.00 1.71 7.10
N ALA A 40 18.66 2.55 6.30
CA ALA A 40 19.22 3.81 6.75
C ALA A 40 18.12 4.79 7.21
N THR A 41 17.03 4.89 6.45
CA THR A 41 15.90 5.78 6.78
C THR A 41 15.26 5.37 8.10
N ALA A 42 14.92 4.10 8.28
CA ALA A 42 14.31 3.64 9.53
C ALA A 42 15.26 3.80 10.74
N SER A 43 16.56 3.51 10.54
CA SER A 43 17.57 3.63 11.60
C SER A 43 17.70 5.08 12.10
N ALA A 44 17.56 6.07 11.22
CA ALA A 44 17.55 7.49 11.60
C ALA A 44 16.39 7.86 12.54
N HIS A 45 15.33 7.04 12.57
CA HIS A 45 14.17 7.18 13.45
C HIS A 45 14.16 6.16 14.61
N SER A 46 15.29 5.48 14.89
CA SER A 46 15.39 4.41 15.89
C SER A 46 14.40 3.26 15.65
N GLN A 47 14.05 3.03 14.38
CA GLN A 47 13.23 1.91 13.90
C GLN A 47 14.10 0.96 13.06
N HIS A 48 13.58 -0.22 12.77
CA HIS A 48 14.21 -1.16 11.85
C HIS A 48 13.20 -1.71 10.86
N VAL A 49 13.71 -2.22 9.74
CA VAL A 49 12.89 -2.78 8.67
C VAL A 49 13.16 -4.27 8.50
N VAL A 50 12.14 -5.00 8.08
CA VAL A 50 12.27 -6.34 7.50
C VAL A 50 11.95 -6.22 6.03
N PHE A 51 12.87 -6.66 5.16
CA PHE A 51 12.73 -6.55 3.72
C PHE A 51 12.31 -7.89 3.12
N PHE A 52 11.28 -7.88 2.27
CA PHE A 52 10.75 -9.06 1.60
C PHE A 52 10.43 -8.75 0.15
N GLN A 53 10.78 -9.66 -0.75
CA GLN A 53 10.41 -9.59 -2.16
C GLN A 53 9.98 -10.97 -2.65
N SER A 54 8.94 -11.02 -3.48
CA SER A 54 8.56 -12.25 -4.17
C SER A 54 7.89 -11.98 -5.51
N ASN A 55 8.08 -12.92 -6.44
CA ASN A 55 7.34 -13.00 -7.69
C ASN A 55 6.04 -13.79 -7.56
N HIS A 56 5.80 -14.43 -6.41
CA HIS A 56 4.65 -15.28 -6.16
C HIS A 56 3.65 -14.55 -5.26
N GLU A 57 2.44 -14.34 -5.77
CA GLU A 57 1.35 -13.67 -5.05
C GLU A 57 1.06 -14.32 -3.70
N GLY A 58 0.97 -15.65 -3.62
CA GLY A 58 0.73 -16.36 -2.36
C GLY A 58 1.78 -16.07 -1.29
N ALA A 59 3.06 -15.98 -1.67
CA ALA A 59 4.13 -15.66 -0.72
C ALA A 59 4.05 -14.21 -0.20
N LEU A 60 3.58 -13.28 -1.04
CA LEU A 60 3.31 -11.90 -0.60
C LEU A 60 2.13 -11.88 0.38
N ILE A 61 1.06 -12.62 0.10
CA ILE A 61 -0.11 -12.78 0.98
C ILE A 61 0.32 -13.35 2.34
N ASP A 62 1.08 -14.44 2.35
CA ASP A 62 1.56 -15.08 3.59
C ASP A 62 2.38 -14.08 4.43
N ARG A 63 3.27 -13.30 3.78
CA ARG A 63 4.05 -12.29 4.49
C ARG A 63 3.18 -11.18 5.07
N ILE A 64 2.16 -10.73 4.33
CA ILE A 64 1.19 -9.72 4.80
C ILE A 64 0.41 -10.24 6.01
N GLN A 65 -0.07 -11.49 5.97
CA GLN A 65 -0.79 -12.09 7.09
C GLN A 65 0.09 -12.20 8.34
N GLN A 66 1.37 -12.57 8.18
CA GLN A 66 2.34 -12.62 9.27
C GLN A 66 2.58 -11.24 9.92
N ALA A 67 2.55 -10.17 9.12
CA ALA A 67 2.77 -8.80 9.57
C ALA A 67 1.77 -8.36 10.64
N ARG A 68 0.56 -8.93 10.67
CA ARG A 68 -0.45 -8.67 11.70
C ARG A 68 0.07 -8.88 13.13
N THR A 69 0.99 -9.83 13.31
CA THR A 69 1.53 -10.16 14.64
C THR A 69 2.99 -9.76 14.81
N ASP A 70 3.72 -9.50 13.72
CA ASP A 70 5.16 -9.26 13.74
C ASP A 70 5.63 -7.93 13.15
N ALA A 71 4.71 -7.04 12.79
CA ALA A 71 5.02 -5.73 12.23
C ALA A 71 4.28 -4.60 12.95
N ALA A 72 4.91 -3.42 12.96
CA ALA A 72 4.26 -2.17 13.34
C ALA A 72 3.52 -1.50 12.18
N ALA A 73 3.98 -1.72 10.95
CA ALA A 73 3.46 -1.12 9.72
C ALA A 73 3.98 -1.87 8.48
N ILE A 74 3.37 -1.62 7.32
CA ILE A 74 3.79 -2.15 6.01
C ILE A 74 4.07 -1.00 5.04
N VAL A 75 5.19 -1.09 4.33
CA VAL A 75 5.41 -0.38 3.07
C VAL A 75 5.34 -1.42 1.96
N ILE A 76 4.47 -1.24 0.97
CA ILE A 76 4.32 -2.21 -0.11
C ILE A 76 4.47 -1.55 -1.48
N ASN A 77 5.29 -2.16 -2.35
CA ASN A 77 5.24 -1.94 -3.78
C ASN A 77 4.73 -3.22 -4.45
N PRO A 78 3.43 -3.35 -4.76
CA PRO A 78 2.89 -4.58 -5.35
C PRO A 78 3.28 -4.76 -6.82
N ALA A 79 3.97 -3.79 -7.43
CA ALA A 79 4.35 -3.78 -8.83
C ALA A 79 3.14 -4.09 -9.73
N GLY A 80 3.25 -5.08 -10.61
CA GLY A 80 2.16 -5.47 -11.51
C GLY A 80 0.87 -5.90 -10.79
N TYR A 81 0.97 -6.46 -9.58
CA TYR A 81 -0.20 -6.96 -8.86
C TYR A 81 -1.10 -5.87 -8.30
N SER A 82 -0.62 -4.63 -8.24
CA SER A 82 -1.46 -3.48 -7.87
C SER A 82 -2.69 -3.42 -8.77
N HIS A 83 -2.56 -3.77 -10.04
CA HIS A 83 -3.60 -3.63 -11.05
C HIS A 83 -4.49 -4.86 -11.23
N THR A 84 -4.19 -5.97 -10.53
CA THR A 84 -4.85 -7.27 -10.79
C THR A 84 -5.28 -8.01 -9.54
N SER A 85 -4.62 -7.78 -8.40
CA SER A 85 -4.77 -8.63 -7.22
C SER A 85 -5.77 -8.08 -6.22
N VAL A 86 -7.00 -8.59 -6.31
CA VAL A 86 -7.99 -8.44 -5.22
C VAL A 86 -7.54 -9.21 -3.98
N ALA A 87 -6.85 -10.34 -4.15
CA ALA A 87 -6.37 -11.17 -3.04
C ALA A 87 -5.33 -10.45 -2.16
N LEU A 88 -4.41 -9.67 -2.74
CA LEU A 88 -3.49 -8.83 -1.96
C LEU A 88 -4.22 -7.70 -1.26
N ARG A 89 -5.23 -7.08 -1.90
CA ARG A 89 -6.06 -6.05 -1.26
C ARG A 89 -6.76 -6.61 -0.02
N ASP A 90 -7.33 -7.81 -0.10
CA ASP A 90 -8.02 -8.44 1.04
C ASP A 90 -7.03 -8.83 2.15
N ALA A 91 -5.84 -9.33 1.79
CA ALA A 91 -4.79 -9.64 2.76
C ALA A 91 -4.32 -8.38 3.51
N LEU A 92 -4.11 -7.27 2.80
CA LEU A 92 -3.71 -5.98 3.39
C LEU A 92 -4.80 -5.42 4.30
N ALA A 93 -6.08 -5.50 3.88
CA ALA A 93 -7.20 -5.09 4.72
C ALA A 93 -7.27 -5.89 6.04
N ALA A 94 -6.88 -7.16 6.02
CA ALA A 94 -6.86 -8.04 7.19
C ALA A 94 -5.58 -7.91 8.04
N ALA A 95 -4.57 -7.16 7.60
CA ALA A 95 -3.27 -7.07 8.27
C ALA A 95 -3.30 -6.26 9.58
N ASP A 96 -4.32 -5.42 9.80
CA ASP A 96 -4.54 -4.64 11.04
C ASP A 96 -3.35 -3.74 11.45
N VAL A 97 -2.55 -3.33 10.46
CA VAL A 97 -1.41 -2.43 10.59
C VAL A 97 -1.45 -1.39 9.47
N PRO A 98 -0.94 -0.16 9.68
CA PRO A 98 -0.95 0.87 8.64
C PRO A 98 -0.10 0.44 7.43
N VAL A 99 -0.65 0.66 6.23
CA VAL A 99 -0.03 0.28 4.94
C VAL A 99 0.21 1.52 4.09
N VAL A 100 1.43 1.72 3.60
CA VAL A 100 1.71 2.73 2.56
C VAL A 100 2.09 2.03 1.26
N GLU A 101 1.39 2.36 0.18
CA GLU A 101 1.69 1.90 -1.17
C GLU A 101 2.76 2.77 -1.82
N VAL A 102 3.73 2.14 -2.48
CA VAL A 102 4.83 2.81 -3.17
C VAL A 102 4.96 2.29 -4.59
N HIS A 103 5.12 3.19 -5.55
CA HIS A 103 5.50 2.91 -6.92
C HIS A 103 6.73 3.73 -7.33
N ILE A 104 7.76 3.06 -7.82
CA ILE A 104 8.98 3.71 -8.32
C ILE A 104 8.65 4.66 -9.48
N SER A 105 7.86 4.19 -10.45
CA SER A 105 7.38 4.98 -11.58
C SER A 105 6.04 5.66 -11.28
N ASN A 106 5.75 6.76 -11.97
CA ASN A 106 4.42 7.37 -11.91
C ASN A 106 3.43 6.51 -12.73
N ILE A 107 2.62 5.69 -12.06
CA ILE A 107 1.65 4.80 -12.70
C ILE A 107 0.58 5.54 -13.51
N HIS A 108 0.27 6.79 -13.15
CA HIS A 108 -0.73 7.62 -13.84
C HIS A 108 -0.22 8.25 -15.14
N ARG A 109 1.10 8.19 -15.41
CA ARG A 109 1.69 8.58 -16.71
C ARG A 109 1.83 7.41 -17.68
N ARG A 110 1.41 6.22 -17.26
CA ARG A 110 1.55 4.98 -18.02
C ARG A 110 0.22 4.59 -18.66
N GLU A 111 0.15 3.37 -19.19
CA GLU A 111 -1.03 2.82 -19.83
C GLU A 111 -2.25 2.83 -18.89
N ASP A 112 -3.45 3.01 -19.43
CA ASP A 112 -4.69 3.20 -18.65
C ASP A 112 -4.94 2.09 -17.61
N PHE A 113 -4.60 0.84 -17.95
CA PHE A 113 -4.75 -0.29 -17.03
C PHE A 113 -3.89 -0.17 -15.76
N ARG A 114 -2.90 0.74 -15.73
CA ARG A 114 -2.05 1.00 -14.56
C ARG A 114 -2.58 2.11 -13.67
N HIS A 115 -3.61 2.84 -14.09
CA HIS A 115 -4.14 3.95 -13.29
C HIS A 115 -4.97 3.45 -12.12
N HIS A 116 -5.52 2.24 -12.22
CA HIS A 116 -6.23 1.59 -11.13
C HIS A 116 -5.30 0.70 -10.32
N SER A 117 -5.31 0.88 -9.00
CA SER A 117 -4.67 -0.02 -8.05
C SER A 117 -5.69 -0.51 -7.03
N PHE A 118 -5.81 -1.83 -6.88
CA PHE A 118 -6.67 -2.46 -5.89
C PHE A 118 -6.20 -2.16 -4.46
N VAL A 119 -4.88 -2.09 -4.24
CA VAL A 119 -4.33 -1.92 -2.89
C VAL A 119 -4.39 -0.47 -2.40
N SER A 120 -4.53 0.51 -3.30
CA SER A 120 -4.65 1.93 -2.91
C SER A 120 -5.83 2.17 -1.98
N ALA A 121 -6.94 1.46 -2.18
CA ALA A 121 -8.16 1.61 -1.39
C ALA A 121 -8.01 1.18 0.08
N VAL A 122 -6.98 0.40 0.42
CA VAL A 122 -6.72 -0.12 1.77
C VAL A 122 -5.40 0.40 2.35
N SER A 123 -4.76 1.35 1.65
CA SER A 123 -3.52 1.99 2.07
C SER A 123 -3.81 3.35 2.69
N VAL A 124 -3.09 3.72 3.75
CA VAL A 124 -3.21 5.06 4.39
C VAL A 124 -2.64 6.16 3.50
N GLY A 125 -1.78 5.80 2.54
CA GLY A 125 -1.22 6.71 1.56
C GLY A 125 -0.62 5.97 0.38
N VAL A 126 -0.50 6.68 -0.74
CA VAL A 126 0.09 6.19 -1.99
C VAL A 126 1.17 7.17 -2.44
N ILE A 127 2.37 6.65 -2.73
CA ILE A 127 3.49 7.43 -3.26
C ILE A 127 3.88 6.85 -4.61
N ALA A 128 3.73 7.62 -5.69
CA ALA A 128 4.07 7.16 -7.04
C ALA A 128 4.97 8.15 -7.77
N GLY A 129 6.03 7.63 -8.40
CA GLY A 129 6.87 8.40 -9.32
C GLY A 129 8.04 9.16 -8.70
N LEU A 130 8.36 8.93 -7.42
CA LEU A 130 9.53 9.52 -6.76
C LEU A 130 10.77 8.62 -6.85
N GLY A 131 10.76 7.61 -7.73
CA GLY A 131 11.82 6.62 -7.80
C GLY A 131 11.96 5.86 -6.47
N ILE A 132 13.19 5.48 -6.12
CA ILE A 132 13.47 4.80 -4.84
C ILE A 132 13.22 5.70 -3.62
N GLN A 133 13.22 7.03 -3.79
CA GLN A 133 12.97 7.96 -2.69
C GLN A 133 11.53 7.89 -2.16
N GLY A 134 10.61 7.31 -2.94
CA GLY A 134 9.26 7.03 -2.46
C GLY A 134 9.24 6.08 -1.26
N TYR A 135 10.18 5.13 -1.18
CA TYR A 135 10.32 4.24 -0.02
C TYR A 135 10.77 5.01 1.24
N ALA A 136 11.73 5.91 1.08
CA ALA A 136 12.20 6.75 2.19
C ALA A 136 11.06 7.66 2.71
N ALA A 137 10.32 8.29 1.80
CA ALA A 137 9.17 9.11 2.16
C ALA A 137 8.08 8.32 2.91
N ALA A 138 7.75 7.11 2.44
CA ALA A 138 6.81 6.21 3.12
C ALA A 138 7.28 5.84 4.54
N LEU A 139 8.56 5.48 4.69
CA LEU A 139 9.14 5.14 5.98
C LEU A 139 9.18 6.32 6.94
N THR A 140 9.59 7.51 6.49
CA THR A 140 9.58 8.71 7.32
C THR A 140 8.17 9.02 7.83
N PHE A 141 7.15 8.93 6.97
CA PHE A 141 5.76 9.12 7.37
C PHE A 141 5.29 8.11 8.43
N LEU A 142 5.56 6.81 8.20
CA LEU A 142 5.19 5.76 9.15
C LEU A 142 5.95 5.90 10.47
N CYS A 143 7.26 6.15 10.45
CA CYS A 143 8.08 6.37 11.64
C CYS A 143 7.55 7.52 12.49
N ALA A 144 7.16 8.65 11.88
CA ALA A 144 6.56 9.76 12.60
C ALA A 144 5.21 9.38 13.23
N SER A 145 4.39 8.61 12.52
CA SER A 145 3.06 8.17 12.97
C SER A 145 3.10 7.11 14.07
N LEU A 146 4.15 6.28 14.10
CA LEU A 146 4.36 5.27 15.15
C LEU A 146 4.85 5.89 16.47
N VAL A 147 5.43 7.10 16.42
CA VAL A 147 5.85 7.86 17.59
C VAL A 147 4.71 8.76 18.10
N ALA A 148 3.75 9.13 17.26
CA ALA A 148 2.57 9.91 17.63
C ALA A 148 1.47 9.01 18.26
N PRO A 149 0.68 9.52 19.23
CA PRO A 149 -0.50 8.80 19.72
C PRO A 149 -1.52 8.62 18.57
N ARG A 150 -1.87 7.35 18.25
CA ARG A 150 -2.82 7.02 17.18
C ARG A 150 -4.14 7.75 17.39
N THR A 151 -4.53 8.56 16.42
CA THR A 151 -5.91 9.07 16.28
C THR A 151 -6.63 8.17 15.26
N PRO A 152 -7.79 7.59 15.57
CA PRO A 152 -8.48 6.71 14.62
C PRO A 152 -9.00 7.51 13.41
N ASP A 153 -8.94 6.89 12.24
CA ASP A 153 -9.46 7.46 11.00
C ASP A 153 -10.99 7.61 11.06
N PRO A 154 -11.57 8.63 10.41
CA PRO A 154 -13.01 8.74 10.26
C PRO A 154 -13.53 7.61 9.38
N VAL A 155 -14.43 6.79 9.93
CA VAL A 155 -15.17 5.75 9.19
C VAL A 155 -15.89 6.41 8.02
N GLN A 156 -15.59 5.98 6.79
CA GLN A 156 -16.36 6.39 5.62
C GLN A 156 -17.76 5.77 5.73
N SER A 157 -18.77 6.60 5.95
CA SER A 157 -20.17 6.19 5.92
C SER A 157 -20.54 5.79 4.50
N GLU A 158 -20.88 4.52 4.29
CA GLU A 158 -21.53 4.09 3.05
C GLU A 158 -22.87 4.83 2.93
N SER A 159 -22.98 5.71 1.94
CA SER A 159 -24.26 6.31 1.56
C SER A 159 -25.09 5.27 0.84
N GLU A 160 -26.16 4.76 1.46
CA GLU A 160 -27.16 3.93 0.80
C GLU A 160 -27.77 4.69 -0.40
N PRO A 161 -27.88 4.07 -1.59
CA PRO A 161 -28.62 4.67 -2.69
C PRO A 161 -30.12 4.65 -2.35
N GLY A 162 -30.70 5.84 -2.21
CA GLY A 162 -32.09 6.05 -1.84
C GLY A 162 -33.08 5.34 -2.78
N LEU A 163 -34.05 4.63 -2.20
CA LEU A 163 -35.20 4.10 -2.92
C LEU A 163 -36.03 5.24 -3.55
N PRO A 164 -36.57 5.07 -4.78
CA PRO A 164 -37.46 6.05 -5.36
C PRO A 164 -38.82 6.05 -4.63
N ALA A 165 -39.33 7.25 -4.36
CA ALA A 165 -40.63 7.47 -3.74
C ALA A 165 -41.77 6.93 -4.63
N LEU A 166 -42.57 6.02 -4.09
CA LEU A 166 -43.84 5.59 -4.68
C LEU A 166 -44.82 6.77 -4.73
N ALA A 167 -45.13 7.23 -5.95
CA ALA A 167 -46.19 8.20 -6.18
C ALA A 167 -47.56 7.56 -5.90
N ALA A 168 -48.24 8.05 -4.86
CA ALA A 168 -49.63 7.72 -4.59
C ALA A 168 -50.53 8.42 -5.62
N THR A 169 -51.08 7.66 -6.57
CA THR A 169 -52.19 8.12 -7.41
C THR A 169 -53.47 8.17 -6.58
N ASP A 170 -53.86 9.38 -6.18
CA ASP A 170 -55.19 9.74 -5.71
C ASP A 170 -56.19 9.59 -6.88
N ARG A 171 -57.00 8.53 -6.88
CA ARG A 171 -58.22 8.47 -7.70
C ARG A 171 -59.39 8.88 -6.83
N GLY A 172 -59.70 10.17 -6.89
CA GLY A 172 -60.90 10.75 -6.32
C GLY A 172 -62.17 10.06 -6.84
N LEU A 173 -63.00 9.63 -5.88
CA LEU A 173 -64.44 9.45 -6.05
C LEU A 173 -65.05 10.79 -6.49
N ARG A 174 -65.80 10.79 -7.59
CA ARG A 174 -66.95 11.70 -7.75
C ARG A 174 -68.13 10.92 -8.31
N SER A 175 -69.25 11.19 -7.63
CA SER A 175 -70.66 10.84 -7.86
C SER A 175 -71.11 10.87 -9.31
#